data_AF-A0A926PUB3-F1
#
_entry.id   AF-A0A926PUB3-F1
#
_cell.length_a   1.000
_cell.length_b   1.000
_cell.length_c   1.000
_cell.angle_alpha   90.00
_cell.angle_beta   90.00
_cell.angle_gamma   90.00
#
_symmetry.space_group_name_H-M   'P 1'
#
loop_
_entity.id
_entity.type
_entity.pdbx_description
1 polymer ?
#
loop_
_entity_poly.entity_id
_entity_poly.type
_entity_poly.pdbx_seq_one_letter_code
_entity_poly.pdbx_strand_id
1 'polypeptide(L)'
;MPELPPLTNATLWAILHDELDDSTVNQLVWQALGYCYDETCHQWSHAAVPQDWGSAYPEPPDFIASRPATVKLTRSIPSENKQLLKEELGFPGYQVNELVPRKTRRATIVNWLLSYRRLRASSAHF
;
A
#
# COMPACT_ATOMS: atom_id res chain seq x y z
N MET A 1 -7.73 -8.89 -15.13
CA MET A 1 -7.50 -7.92 -14.01
C MET A 1 -8.06 -6.54 -14.37
N PRO A 2 -8.75 -5.83 -13.45
CA PRO A 2 -9.16 -4.44 -13.69
C PRO A 2 -7.93 -3.55 -13.88
N GLU A 3 -8.03 -2.53 -14.73
CA GLU A 3 -6.98 -1.52 -14.88
C GLU A 3 -6.82 -0.76 -13.57
N LEU A 4 -5.75 -1.06 -12.82
CA LEU A 4 -5.43 -0.35 -11.60
C LEU A 4 -4.97 1.07 -11.93
N PRO A 5 -5.40 2.07 -11.14
CA PRO A 5 -4.98 3.44 -11.37
C PRO A 5 -3.46 3.56 -11.20
N PRO A 6 -2.77 4.38 -12.02
CA PRO A 6 -1.33 4.56 -11.91
C PRO A 6 -0.97 5.17 -10.54
N LEU A 7 0.21 4.82 -10.00
CA LEU A 7 0.66 5.30 -8.69
C LEU A 7 1.14 6.76 -8.72
N THR A 8 0.18 7.68 -8.84
CA THR A 8 0.38 9.13 -8.90
C THR A 8 -0.07 9.82 -7.62
N ASN A 9 0.32 11.09 -7.43
CA ASN A 9 -0.16 11.87 -6.28
C ASN A 9 -1.68 11.98 -6.25
N ALA A 10 -2.35 12.04 -7.42
CA ALA A 10 -3.80 12.08 -7.51
C ALA A 10 -4.44 10.79 -6.95
N THR A 11 -3.91 9.63 -7.35
CA THR A 11 -4.36 8.33 -6.82
C THR A 11 -4.17 8.23 -5.31
N LEU A 12 -3.02 8.69 -4.80
CA LEU A 12 -2.73 8.68 -3.36
C LEU A 12 -3.69 9.58 -2.57
N TRP A 13 -4.02 10.77 -3.09
CA TRP A 13 -5.03 11.64 -2.50
C TRP A 13 -6.43 11.02 -2.52
N ALA A 14 -6.81 10.36 -3.61
CA ALA A 14 -8.08 9.63 -3.70
C ALA A 14 -8.19 8.51 -2.63
N ILE A 15 -7.07 7.85 -2.28
CA ILE A 15 -7.04 6.88 -1.17
C ILE A 15 -7.29 7.58 0.17
N LEU A 16 -6.62 8.72 0.42
CA LEU A 16 -6.73 9.49 1.67
C LEU A 16 -8.14 10.04 1.90
N HIS A 17 -8.80 10.46 0.83
CA HIS A 17 -10.17 10.99 0.84
C HIS A 17 -11.27 9.92 0.80
N ASP A 18 -10.90 8.64 0.81
CA ASP A 18 -11.84 7.51 0.75
C ASP A 18 -12.65 7.47 -0.57
N GLU A 19 -12.09 8.02 -1.65
CA GLU A 19 -12.70 8.04 -3.00
C GLU A 19 -12.48 6.73 -3.76
N LEU A 20 -11.39 6.01 -3.48
CA LEU A 20 -11.14 4.67 -4.00
C LEU A 20 -11.73 3.60 -3.07
N ASP A 21 -12.32 2.56 -3.64
CA ASP A 21 -12.86 1.43 -2.88
C ASP A 21 -11.75 0.57 -2.23
N ASP A 22 -12.09 -0.12 -1.14
CA ASP A 22 -11.12 -0.91 -0.35
C ASP A 22 -10.43 -2.00 -1.20
N SER A 23 -11.10 -2.54 -2.22
CA SER A 23 -10.54 -3.59 -3.06
C SER A 23 -9.46 -3.04 -4.01
N THR A 24 -9.70 -1.88 -4.62
CA THR A 24 -8.72 -1.19 -5.47
C THR A 24 -7.49 -0.77 -4.66
N VAL A 25 -7.70 -0.24 -3.45
CA VAL A 25 -6.58 0.15 -2.56
C VAL A 25 -5.73 -1.06 -2.18
N ASN A 26 -6.36 -2.19 -1.84
CA ASN A 26 -5.65 -3.43 -1.55
C ASN A 26 -4.88 -3.95 -2.77
N GLN A 27 -5.50 -3.98 -3.95
CA GLN A 27 -4.85 -4.43 -5.19
C GLN A 27 -3.62 -3.59 -5.56
N LEU A 28 -3.63 -2.29 -5.31
CA LEU A 28 -2.45 -1.43 -5.50
C LEU A 28 -1.26 -1.89 -4.62
N VAL A 29 -1.54 -2.22 -3.36
CA VAL A 29 -0.50 -2.73 -2.44
C VAL A 29 -0.06 -4.13 -2.84
N TRP A 30 -0.99 -4.99 -3.25
CA TRP A 30 -0.69 -6.35 -3.71
C TRP A 30 0.25 -6.34 -4.91
N GLN A 31 -0.08 -5.53 -5.93
CA GLN A 31 0.75 -5.36 -7.12
C GLN A 31 2.13 -4.81 -6.74
N ALA A 32 2.19 -3.81 -5.86
CA ALA A 32 3.44 -3.22 -5.43
C ALA A 32 4.32 -4.19 -4.61
N LEU A 33 3.72 -5.06 -3.80
CA LEU A 33 4.41 -6.13 -3.07
C LEU A 33 4.86 -7.27 -3.99
N GLY A 34 4.27 -7.42 -5.18
CA GLY A 34 4.60 -8.47 -6.14
C GLY A 34 3.62 -9.66 -6.14
N TYR A 35 2.47 -9.55 -5.48
CA TYR A 35 1.40 -10.54 -5.62
C TYR A 35 0.81 -10.46 -7.03
N CYS A 36 0.63 -11.61 -7.65
CA CYS A 36 0.01 -11.73 -8.96
C CYS A 36 -1.06 -12.82 -8.91
N TYR A 37 -2.23 -12.55 -9.48
CA TYR A 37 -3.26 -13.58 -9.59
C TYR A 37 -3.01 -14.41 -10.85
N ASP A 38 -2.79 -15.71 -10.68
CA ASP A 38 -2.67 -16.65 -11.79
C ASP A 38 -4.06 -17.16 -12.17
N GLU A 39 -4.60 -16.65 -13.27
CA GLU A 39 -5.90 -17.06 -13.81
C GLU A 39 -5.91 -18.52 -14.29
N THR A 40 -4.75 -19.10 -14.62
CA THR A 40 -4.63 -20.49 -15.09
C THR A 40 -4.81 -21.47 -13.94
N CYS A 41 -4.20 -21.16 -12.80
CA CYS A 41 -4.24 -22.00 -11.60
C CYS A 41 -5.34 -21.57 -10.60
N HIS A 42 -6.03 -20.45 -10.87
CA HIS A 42 -6.96 -19.79 -9.96
C HIS A 42 -6.38 -19.50 -8.57
N GLN A 43 -5.09 -19.17 -8.52
CA GLN A 43 -4.33 -19.02 -7.27
C GLN A 43 -3.51 -17.74 -7.25
N TRP A 44 -3.29 -17.20 -6.06
CA TRP A 44 -2.36 -16.10 -5.87
C TRP A 44 -0.93 -16.61 -5.89
N SER A 45 -0.13 -16.07 -6.80
CA SER A 45 1.32 -16.23 -6.82
C SER A 45 1.97 -15.15 -5.97
N HIS A 46 2.86 -15.57 -5.07
CA HIS A 46 3.72 -14.71 -4.27
C HIS A 46 5.20 -14.85 -4.67
N ALA A 47 5.48 -15.37 -5.88
CA ALA A 47 6.85 -15.63 -6.33
C ALA A 47 7.74 -14.37 -6.40
N ALA A 48 7.13 -13.21 -6.67
CA ALA A 48 7.83 -11.92 -6.66
C ALA A 48 7.69 -11.15 -5.33
N VAL A 49 7.01 -11.75 -4.34
CA VAL A 49 6.81 -11.14 -3.02
C VAL A 49 8.03 -11.42 -2.15
N PRO A 50 8.53 -10.44 -1.38
CA PRO A 50 9.62 -10.68 -0.43
C PRO A 50 9.31 -11.86 0.51
N GLN A 51 10.30 -12.70 0.79
CA GLN A 51 10.13 -13.94 1.56
C GLN A 51 9.43 -13.71 2.92
N ASP A 52 9.77 -12.61 3.61
CA ASP A 52 9.16 -12.24 4.88
C ASP A 52 7.65 -11.97 4.78
N TRP A 53 7.18 -11.51 3.62
CA TRP A 53 5.76 -11.31 3.33
C TRP A 53 5.11 -12.60 2.86
N GLY A 54 5.69 -13.29 1.86
CA GLY A 54 5.13 -14.54 1.33
C GLY A 54 4.98 -15.65 2.38
N SER A 55 5.95 -15.76 3.31
CA SER A 55 5.87 -16.77 4.39
C SER A 55 4.77 -16.46 5.41
N ALA A 56 4.51 -15.17 5.69
CA ALA A 56 3.48 -14.76 6.65
C ALA A 56 2.09 -14.69 6.02
N TYR A 57 2.04 -14.39 4.73
CA TYR A 57 0.82 -14.16 3.95
C TYR A 57 0.99 -14.84 2.57
N PRO A 58 0.76 -16.16 2.47
CA PRO A 58 0.79 -16.87 1.19
C PRO A 58 -0.26 -16.34 0.20
N GLU A 59 -1.38 -15.85 0.75
CA GLU A 59 -2.42 -15.11 0.04
C GLU A 59 -2.36 -13.62 0.44
N PRO A 60 -2.71 -12.70 -0.49
CA PRO A 60 -2.64 -11.27 -0.22
C PRO A 60 -3.65 -10.86 0.87
N PRO A 61 -3.19 -10.17 1.93
CA PRO A 61 -4.08 -9.78 3.01
C PRO A 61 -4.89 -8.52 2.68
N ASP A 62 -6.04 -8.36 3.32
CA ASP A 62 -6.79 -7.11 3.34
C ASP A 62 -6.16 -6.13 4.35
N PHE A 63 -5.47 -5.11 3.87
CA PHE A 63 -4.80 -4.10 4.70
C PHE A 63 -5.75 -3.10 5.35
N ILE A 64 -7.00 -3.03 4.90
CA ILE A 64 -8.03 -2.16 5.47
C ILE A 64 -8.74 -2.87 6.62
N ALA A 65 -9.02 -4.16 6.50
CA ALA A 65 -9.66 -4.95 7.56
C ALA A 65 -8.66 -5.54 8.56
N SER A 66 -7.48 -5.99 8.10
CA SER A 66 -6.50 -6.72 8.91
C SER A 66 -5.49 -5.79 9.58
N ARG A 67 -5.70 -5.55 10.88
CA ARG A 67 -4.73 -4.82 11.72
C ARG A 67 -3.33 -5.45 11.71
N PRO A 68 -3.14 -6.78 11.81
CA PRO A 68 -1.81 -7.38 11.74
C PRO A 68 -1.07 -7.08 10.43
N ALA A 69 -1.77 -7.11 9.30
CA ALA A 69 -1.20 -6.80 7.99
C ALA A 69 -0.79 -5.33 7.91
N THR A 70 -1.64 -4.40 8.37
CA THR A 70 -1.31 -2.98 8.44
C THR A 70 -0.06 -2.73 9.30
N VAL A 71 0.05 -3.38 10.47
CA VAL A 71 1.20 -3.21 11.37
C VAL A 71 2.50 -3.69 10.70
N LYS A 72 2.46 -4.83 10.00
CA LYS A 72 3.62 -5.31 9.23
C LYS A 72 3.98 -4.32 8.11
N LEU A 73 2.96 -3.74 7.44
CA LEU A 73 3.14 -2.72 6.42
C LEU A 73 3.88 -1.49 6.99
N THR A 74 3.42 -0.93 8.11
CA THR A 74 4.08 0.19 8.79
C THR A 74 5.53 -0.13 9.14
N ARG A 75 5.81 -1.34 9.64
CA ARG A 75 7.17 -1.76 10.03
C ARG A 75 8.11 -1.91 8.84
N SER A 76 7.58 -2.17 7.64
CA SER A 76 8.38 -2.29 6.42
C SER A 76 8.80 -0.94 5.83
N ILE A 77 8.25 0.19 6.33
CA ILE A 77 8.63 1.53 5.88
C ILE A 77 9.97 1.94 6.53
N PRO A 78 11.02 2.25 5.75
CA PRO A 78 12.28 2.79 6.27
C PRO A 78 12.04 4.05 7.11
N SER A 79 12.85 4.26 8.15
CA SER A 79 12.68 5.41 9.05
C SER A 79 12.69 6.76 8.33
N GLU A 80 13.52 6.89 7.30
CA GLU A 80 13.63 8.07 6.42
C GLU A 80 12.34 8.35 5.65
N ASN A 81 11.55 7.31 5.35
CA ASN A 81 10.34 7.42 4.54
C ASN A 81 9.07 7.54 5.40
N LYS A 82 9.16 7.63 6.73
CA LYS A 82 7.99 7.67 7.61
C LYS A 82 7.20 8.98 7.50
N GLN A 83 7.82 10.06 7.04
CA GLN A 83 7.22 11.40 6.95
C GLN A 83 6.80 11.77 5.51
N LEU A 84 6.84 10.84 4.54
CA LEU A 84 6.56 11.15 3.13
C LEU A 84 5.14 11.68 2.89
N LEU A 85 4.15 11.27 3.70
CA LEU A 85 2.80 11.86 3.66
C LEU A 85 2.84 13.39 3.78
N LYS A 86 3.67 13.91 4.68
CA LYS A 86 3.81 15.35 4.89
C LYS A 86 4.78 15.97 3.87
N GLU A 87 5.91 15.30 3.61
CA GLU A 87 6.97 15.85 2.76
C GLU A 87 6.62 15.88 1.27
N GLU A 88 5.96 14.84 0.75
CA GLU A 88 5.64 14.75 -0.68
C GLU A 88 4.20 15.18 -1.00
N LEU A 89 3.23 14.85 -0.14
CA LEU A 89 1.82 15.20 -0.40
C LEU A 89 1.38 16.46 0.33
N GLY A 90 2.13 16.95 1.32
CA GLY A 90 1.67 18.06 2.17
C GLY A 90 0.47 17.69 3.03
N PHE A 91 0.22 16.40 3.28
CA PHE A 91 -0.95 15.94 4.03
C PHE A 91 -0.82 16.37 5.50
N PRO A 92 -1.73 17.22 6.01
CA PRO A 92 -1.64 17.76 7.37
C PRO A 92 -2.04 16.75 8.45
N GLY A 93 -2.58 15.59 8.05
CA GLY A 93 -3.25 14.64 8.95
C GLY A 93 -4.76 14.76 8.89
N TYR A 94 -5.44 13.77 9.47
CA TYR A 94 -6.90 13.80 9.63
C TYR A 94 -7.30 14.68 10.82
N GLN A 95 -8.45 15.33 10.71
CA GLN A 95 -9.07 16.00 11.86
C GLN A 95 -9.50 14.97 12.91
N VAL A 96 -9.68 15.40 14.17
CA VAL A 96 -10.00 14.48 15.28
C VAL A 96 -11.29 13.68 15.03
N ASN A 97 -12.29 14.32 14.43
CA ASN A 97 -13.56 13.69 14.03
C ASN A 97 -13.43 12.72 12.85
N GLU A 98 -12.29 12.71 12.16
CA GLU A 98 -12.00 11.84 11.01
C GLU A 98 -11.04 10.68 11.35
N LEU A 99 -10.55 10.60 12.59
CA LEU A 99 -9.63 9.56 13.06
C LEU A 99 -10.33 8.21 13.27
N VAL A 100 -10.90 7.66 12.22
CA VAL A 100 -11.50 6.31 12.21
C VAL A 100 -10.49 5.25 11.76
N PRO A 101 -10.58 3.99 12.26
CA PRO A 101 -9.61 2.94 11.92
C PRO A 101 -9.41 2.69 10.42
N ARG A 102 -10.46 2.82 9.61
CA ARG A 102 -10.37 2.67 8.15
C ARG A 102 -9.48 3.76 7.53
N LYS A 103 -9.74 5.04 7.84
CA LYS A 103 -8.96 6.18 7.35
C LYS A 103 -7.50 6.11 7.79
N THR A 104 -7.23 5.75 9.06
CA THR A 104 -5.84 5.64 9.56
C THR A 104 -5.06 4.50 8.88
N ARG A 105 -5.70 3.37 8.56
CA ARG A 105 -5.09 2.30 7.76
C ARG A 105 -4.84 2.74 6.32
N ARG A 106 -5.75 3.49 5.70
CA ARG A 106 -5.55 4.09 4.36
C ARG A 106 -4.36 5.04 4.32
N ALA A 107 -4.21 5.93 5.31
CA ALA A 107 -3.01 6.76 5.42
C ALA A 107 -1.72 5.92 5.57
N THR A 108 -1.77 4.81 6.32
CA THR A 108 -0.63 3.89 6.41
C THR A 108 -0.27 3.28 5.06
N ILE A 109 -1.27 2.85 4.29
CA ILE A 109 -1.10 2.31 2.93
C ILE A 109 -0.48 3.37 2.03
N VAL A 110 -0.98 4.62 2.05
CA VAL A 110 -0.44 5.72 1.25
C VAL A 110 1.01 6.01 1.60
N ASN A 111 1.37 6.03 2.89
CA ASN A 111 2.75 6.25 3.32
C ASN A 111 3.68 5.13 2.80
N TRP A 112 3.21 3.88 2.85
CA TRP A 112 3.96 2.76 2.32
C TRP A 112 4.12 2.82 0.80
N LEU A 113 3.05 3.20 0.07
CA LEU A 113 3.08 3.37 -1.38
C LEU A 113 4.02 4.49 -1.83
N LEU A 114 4.07 5.60 -1.09
CA LEU A 114 5.06 6.67 -1.30
C LEU A 114 6.48 6.14 -1.12
N SER A 115 6.74 5.41 -0.03
CA SER A 115 8.02 4.77 0.22
C SER A 115 8.41 3.82 -0.92
N TYR A 116 7.49 2.98 -1.38
CA TYR A 116 7.70 2.06 -2.50
C TYR A 116 8.08 2.81 -3.79
N ARG A 117 7.34 3.87 -4.13
CA ARG A 117 7.62 4.72 -5.29
C ARG A 117 9.02 5.34 -5.21
N ARG A 118 9.39 5.87 -4.04
CA ARG A 118 10.71 6.48 -3.79
C ARG A 118 11.84 5.46 -3.93
N LEU A 119 11.69 4.28 -3.32
CA LEU A 119 12.69 3.21 -3.41
C LEU A 119 12.87 2.72 -4.85
N ARG A 120 11.79 2.56 -5.61
CA ARG A 120 11.87 2.19 -7.04
C ARG A 120 12.56 3.23 -7.89
N ALA A 121 12.31 4.51 -7.64
CA ALA A 121 13.02 5.59 -8.33
C ALA A 121 14.52 5.57 -8.02
N SER A 122 14.92 5.25 -6.78
CA SER A 122 16.32 5.10 -6.40
C SER A 122 16.98 3.86 -7.01
N SER A 123 16.26 2.75 -7.19
CA SER A 123 16.77 1.54 -7.84
C SER A 123 16.97 1.68 -9.35
N ALA A 124 16.31 2.66 -10.00
CA ALA A 124 16.44 2.93 -11.43
C ALA A 124 17.67 3.79 -11.80
N HIS A 125 18.54 4.11 -10.82
CA HIS A 125 19.69 4.99 -10.99
C HIS A 125 21.06 4.28 -11.01
N PHE A 126 21.07 2.98 -11.32
CA PHE A 126 22.29 2.18 -11.48
C PHE A 126 22.25 1.37 -12.78
#